data_AF-A0A0D7CUF8-F1
#
_entry.id   AF-A0A0D7CUF8-F1
#
_cell.length_a   1.000
_cell.length_b   1.000
_cell.length_c   1.000
_cell.angle_alpha   90.00
_cell.angle_beta   90.00
_cell.angle_gamma   90.00
#
_symmetry.space_group_name_H-M   'P 1'
#
loop_
_entity.id
_entity.type
_entity.pdbx_description
1 polymer ?
#
loop_
_entity_poly.entity_id
_entity_poly.type
_entity_poly.pdbx_seq_one_letter_code
_entity_poly.pdbx_strand_id
1 'polypeptide(L)'
;MRRHPFALYSQGEFATKAVGMDADYWLDFVLPTLRANVSRAAAGKVDAALARARKRHGEYGTARPGAPEVIAEALFDTKWFRTKKDHLTRAELRDRIRDVIARGEPVQLVFPVFSRKPYSPVKNRGVAPDTAELHSLARCAALAHVIDVLSPTGGRFTLLADGRKYNRACRTPDAVVEDYQSTLRDWIGELGASDVLHVADYEEWLRDGLSADLFQARQQHYATWEKRLLTSYGELFDPEDPRSWLAGLADHDEIGSQLVHTFWSIATSANYEAFATARDEHGGWPDAARRAYAYYVASLPRRLSRHRGRPDMGLAAGAGYDVTTLHRTLRREAWHAACRYVAISLADRDLNLIRQLAPDSVKLTIHGKPGELHLVTATSKDANMTAQHSTGGYSISGGQAKPTYTYLIDREARGEIPVLIKGTPRHGSDPRHRALARLEATGQPLAYVDDAEPVLRHTLHRMLERTEV
;
A
#
# COMPACT_ATOMS: atom_id res chain seq x y z
N MET A 1 4.96 -9.59 23.35
CA MET A 1 6.43 -9.82 23.32
C MET A 1 6.79 -10.39 21.95
N ARG A 2 7.71 -9.79 21.18
CA ARG A 2 8.14 -10.33 19.88
C ARG A 2 8.92 -11.63 20.12
N ARG A 3 8.64 -12.69 19.35
CA ARG A 3 9.25 -14.03 19.53
C ARG A 3 10.68 -14.13 18.98
N HIS A 4 11.10 -13.22 18.12
CA HIS A 4 12.42 -13.24 17.47
C HIS A 4 13.13 -11.88 17.62
N PRO A 5 14.47 -11.87 17.77
CA PRO A 5 15.25 -10.63 17.76
C PRO A 5 15.18 -9.96 16.38
N PHE A 6 15.33 -8.64 16.35
CA PHE A 6 15.42 -7.88 15.10
C PHE A 6 16.64 -8.35 14.29
N ALA A 7 16.41 -8.94 13.12
CA ALA A 7 17.47 -9.42 12.24
C ALA A 7 17.09 -9.19 10.77
N LEU A 8 18.05 -8.70 10.00
CA LEU A 8 18.01 -8.66 8.55
C LEU A 8 19.12 -9.60 8.05
N TYR A 9 18.87 -10.31 6.97
CA TYR A 9 19.92 -11.07 6.29
C TYR A 9 20.98 -10.11 5.76
N SER A 10 22.24 -10.42 6.03
CA SER A 10 23.36 -9.90 5.25
C SER A 10 23.21 -10.23 3.76
N GLN A 11 23.96 -9.55 2.90
CA GLN A 11 23.96 -9.88 1.47
C GLN A 11 24.39 -11.33 1.22
N GLY A 12 25.38 -11.84 1.96
CA GLY A 12 25.84 -13.22 1.86
C GLY A 12 24.78 -14.24 2.30
N GLU A 13 24.14 -14.01 3.46
CA GLU A 13 23.05 -14.88 3.93
C GLU A 13 21.87 -14.88 2.96
N PHE A 14 21.49 -13.71 2.44
CA PHE A 14 20.43 -13.57 1.46
C PHE A 14 20.75 -14.36 0.18
N ALA A 15 21.95 -14.20 -0.37
CA ALA A 15 22.40 -14.92 -1.55
C ALA A 15 22.40 -16.44 -1.34
N THR A 16 22.75 -16.90 -0.14
CA THR A 16 22.79 -18.33 0.21
C THR A 16 21.39 -18.92 0.36
N LYS A 17 20.46 -18.14 0.93
CA LYS A 17 19.09 -18.61 1.23
C LYS A 17 18.16 -18.48 0.04
N ALA A 18 18.37 -17.52 -0.84
CA ALA A 18 17.45 -17.23 -1.93
C ALA A 18 17.32 -18.41 -2.89
N VAL A 19 16.10 -18.65 -3.36
CA VAL A 19 15.80 -19.63 -4.41
C VAL A 19 15.33 -18.93 -5.68
N GLY A 20 15.67 -19.49 -6.83
CA GLY A 20 15.21 -19.00 -8.13
C GLY A 20 13.87 -19.59 -8.52
N MET A 21 13.03 -18.78 -9.16
CA MET A 21 11.81 -19.18 -9.84
C MET A 21 11.87 -18.68 -11.28
N ASP A 22 11.59 -19.57 -12.21
CA ASP A 22 11.55 -19.25 -13.63
C ASP A 22 10.41 -18.27 -13.95
N ALA A 23 10.71 -17.25 -14.76
CA ALA A 23 9.77 -16.20 -15.15
C ALA A 23 8.60 -16.77 -15.97
N ASP A 24 8.88 -17.66 -16.93
CA ASP A 24 7.85 -18.28 -17.77
C ASP A 24 6.95 -19.17 -16.91
N TYR A 25 7.51 -19.94 -15.97
CA TYR A 25 6.69 -20.70 -15.01
C TYR A 25 5.72 -19.80 -14.23
N TRP A 26 6.17 -18.63 -13.76
CA TRP A 26 5.29 -17.68 -13.08
C TRP A 26 4.18 -17.17 -14.00
N LEU A 27 4.53 -16.74 -15.21
CA LEU A 27 3.61 -16.14 -16.17
C LEU A 27 2.62 -17.15 -16.77
N ASP A 28 3.03 -18.40 -16.97
CA ASP A 28 2.26 -19.44 -17.65
C ASP A 28 1.41 -20.29 -16.69
N PHE A 29 1.80 -20.38 -15.41
CA PHE A 29 1.10 -21.22 -14.43
C PHE A 29 0.58 -20.42 -13.24
N VAL A 30 1.41 -19.62 -12.59
CA VAL A 30 1.00 -18.96 -11.34
C VAL A 30 0.00 -17.82 -11.60
N LEU A 31 0.28 -16.92 -12.55
CA LEU A 31 -0.63 -15.81 -12.88
C LEU A 31 -1.99 -16.30 -13.39
N PRO A 32 -2.08 -17.28 -14.32
CA PRO A 32 -3.36 -17.82 -14.74
C PRO A 32 -4.17 -18.44 -13.59
N THR A 33 -3.52 -19.13 -12.65
CA THR A 33 -4.21 -19.60 -11.44
C THR A 33 -4.78 -18.44 -10.62
N LEU A 34 -4.02 -17.36 -10.41
CA LEU A 34 -4.51 -16.19 -9.69
C LEU A 34 -5.66 -15.50 -10.40
N ARG A 35 -5.59 -15.35 -11.74
CA ARG A 35 -6.69 -14.85 -12.57
C ARG A 35 -7.95 -15.70 -12.40
N ALA A 36 -7.81 -17.02 -12.45
CA ALA A 36 -8.94 -17.94 -12.24
C ALA A 36 -9.52 -17.81 -10.82
N ASN A 37 -8.68 -17.57 -9.80
CA ASN A 37 -9.15 -17.31 -8.44
C ASN A 37 -9.95 -16.00 -8.35
N VAL A 38 -9.53 -14.94 -9.05
CA VAL A 38 -10.28 -13.67 -9.13
C VAL A 38 -11.69 -13.93 -9.68
N SER A 39 -11.81 -14.64 -10.81
CA SER A 39 -13.11 -14.96 -11.41
C SER A 39 -14.00 -15.80 -10.47
N ARG A 40 -13.44 -16.84 -9.82
CA ARG A 40 -14.19 -17.67 -8.86
C ARG A 40 -14.64 -16.88 -7.63
N ALA A 41 -13.77 -16.01 -7.10
CA ALA A 41 -14.09 -15.16 -5.97
C ALA A 41 -15.21 -14.17 -6.33
N ALA A 42 -15.15 -13.55 -7.50
CA ALA A 42 -16.19 -12.63 -7.97
C ALA A 42 -17.55 -13.34 -8.09
N ALA A 43 -17.60 -14.51 -8.75
CA ALA A 43 -18.84 -15.28 -8.91
C ALA A 43 -19.48 -15.64 -7.56
N GLY A 44 -18.72 -16.22 -6.63
CA GLY A 44 -19.24 -16.57 -5.30
C GLY A 44 -19.69 -15.35 -4.49
N LYS A 45 -19.15 -14.17 -4.78
CA LYS A 45 -19.50 -12.91 -4.10
C LYS A 45 -20.78 -12.28 -4.65
N VAL A 46 -21.03 -12.40 -5.95
CA VAL A 46 -22.32 -12.06 -6.57
C VAL A 46 -23.44 -12.88 -5.91
N ASP A 47 -23.28 -14.20 -5.84
CA ASP A 47 -24.28 -15.10 -5.24
C ASP A 47 -24.55 -14.76 -3.77
N ALA A 48 -23.48 -14.51 -3.00
CA ALA A 48 -23.59 -14.14 -1.60
C ALA A 48 -24.31 -12.79 -1.41
N ALA A 49 -24.04 -11.80 -2.26
CA ALA A 49 -24.72 -10.50 -2.22
C ALA A 49 -26.21 -10.63 -2.54
N LEU A 50 -26.57 -11.39 -3.58
CA LEU A 50 -27.97 -11.68 -3.94
C LEU A 50 -28.71 -12.36 -2.79
N ALA A 51 -28.11 -13.38 -2.18
CA ALA A 51 -28.70 -14.08 -1.04
C ALA A 51 -28.91 -13.16 0.17
N ARG A 52 -27.94 -12.29 0.49
CA ARG A 52 -28.07 -11.31 1.58
C ARG A 52 -29.16 -10.28 1.30
N ALA A 53 -29.22 -9.74 0.10
CA ALA A 53 -30.23 -8.75 -0.28
C ALA A 53 -31.66 -9.33 -0.18
N ARG A 54 -31.86 -10.58 -0.63
CA ARG A 54 -33.15 -11.28 -0.46
C ARG A 54 -33.52 -11.47 1.00
N LYS A 55 -32.56 -11.81 1.86
CA LYS A 55 -32.80 -11.96 3.31
C LYS A 55 -33.11 -10.62 3.99
N ARG A 56 -32.55 -9.52 3.48
CA ARG A 56 -32.61 -8.18 4.10
C ARG A 56 -33.52 -7.19 3.39
N HIS A 57 -34.36 -7.62 2.44
CA HIS A 57 -35.22 -6.73 1.64
C HIS A 57 -36.08 -5.78 2.51
N GLY A 58 -36.54 -6.24 3.68
CA GLY A 58 -37.26 -5.41 4.65
C GLY A 58 -36.44 -4.25 5.24
N GLU A 59 -35.12 -4.38 5.38
CA GLU A 59 -34.22 -3.28 5.82
C GLU A 59 -34.16 -2.14 4.80
N TYR A 60 -34.50 -2.42 3.53
CA TYR A 60 -34.50 -1.46 2.43
C TYR A 60 -35.88 -0.89 2.10
N GLY A 61 -36.93 -1.34 2.80
CA GLY A 61 -38.32 -0.94 2.53
C GLY A 61 -38.85 -1.42 1.18
N THR A 62 -38.28 -2.49 0.60
CA THR A 62 -38.73 -3.05 -0.69
C THR A 62 -39.17 -4.50 -0.52
N ALA A 63 -40.20 -4.92 -1.26
CA ALA A 63 -40.65 -6.30 -1.31
C ALA A 63 -39.69 -7.22 -2.08
N ARG A 64 -38.93 -6.67 -3.04
CA ARG A 64 -37.95 -7.40 -3.86
C ARG A 64 -36.70 -6.55 -4.05
N PRO A 65 -35.49 -7.04 -3.68
CA PRO A 65 -34.27 -6.27 -3.85
C PRO A 65 -33.96 -6.10 -5.35
N GLY A 66 -33.62 -4.87 -5.76
CA GLY A 66 -33.09 -4.57 -7.09
C GLY A 66 -31.56 -4.48 -7.07
N ALA A 67 -30.98 -4.07 -8.20
CA ALA A 67 -29.53 -3.87 -8.31
C ALA A 67 -28.95 -2.96 -7.19
N PRO A 68 -29.58 -1.83 -6.81
CA PRO A 68 -29.05 -0.98 -5.74
C PRO A 68 -28.91 -1.68 -4.39
N GLU A 69 -29.90 -2.48 -4.00
CA GLU A 69 -29.85 -3.25 -2.74
C GLU A 69 -28.78 -4.33 -2.79
N VAL A 70 -28.64 -5.03 -3.92
CA VAL A 70 -27.67 -6.11 -4.08
C VAL A 70 -26.24 -5.56 -4.07
N ILE A 71 -25.98 -4.45 -4.77
CA ILE A 71 -24.68 -3.77 -4.77
C ILE A 71 -24.36 -3.25 -3.36
N ALA A 72 -25.34 -2.66 -2.65
CA ALA A 72 -25.14 -2.26 -1.26
C ALA A 72 -24.76 -3.47 -0.38
N GLU A 73 -25.39 -4.63 -0.54
CA GLU A 73 -25.01 -5.84 0.20
C GLU A 73 -23.63 -6.40 -0.20
N ALA A 74 -23.17 -6.22 -1.43
CA ALA A 74 -21.81 -6.56 -1.83
C ALA A 74 -20.78 -5.66 -1.12
N LEU A 75 -21.06 -4.36 -1.05
CA LEU A 75 -20.22 -3.33 -0.42
C LEU A 75 -20.27 -3.32 1.13
N PHE A 76 -21.18 -4.11 1.71
CA PHE A 76 -21.24 -4.38 3.16
C PHE A 76 -20.74 -5.79 3.52
N ASP A 77 -20.14 -6.52 2.58
CA ASP A 77 -19.53 -7.83 2.86
C ASP A 77 -18.31 -7.68 3.78
N THR A 78 -18.38 -8.26 4.98
CA THR A 78 -17.32 -8.15 5.99
C THR A 78 -16.05 -8.90 5.63
N LYS A 79 -16.06 -9.76 4.60
CA LYS A 79 -14.83 -10.36 4.04
C LYS A 79 -14.02 -9.35 3.23
N TRP A 80 -14.64 -8.27 2.76
CA TRP A 80 -13.96 -7.19 2.02
C TRP A 80 -13.87 -5.91 2.84
N PHE A 81 -14.89 -5.60 3.62
CA PHE A 81 -15.02 -4.30 4.25
C PHE A 81 -15.04 -4.37 5.78
N ARG A 82 -14.44 -3.34 6.39
CA ARG A 82 -14.57 -3.06 7.83
C ARG A 82 -15.40 -1.79 8.02
N THR A 83 -16.65 -1.84 7.56
CA THR A 83 -17.57 -0.70 7.62
C THR A 83 -18.21 -0.61 9.00
N LYS A 84 -18.11 0.56 9.63
CA LYS A 84 -18.92 0.90 10.80
C LYS A 84 -20.23 1.52 10.32
N LYS A 85 -21.36 1.12 10.89
CA LYS A 85 -22.68 1.65 10.52
C LYS A 85 -22.75 3.18 10.68
N ASP A 86 -22.05 3.72 11.66
CA ASP A 86 -21.99 5.16 11.94
C ASP A 86 -21.26 5.96 10.85
N HIS A 87 -20.55 5.29 9.93
CA HIS A 87 -19.86 5.95 8.83
C HIS A 87 -20.72 6.03 7.58
N LEU A 88 -21.44 4.96 7.25
CA LEU A 88 -22.33 4.90 6.10
C LEU A 88 -23.34 3.79 6.36
N THR A 89 -24.62 4.05 6.16
CA THR A 89 -25.67 3.05 6.27
C THR A 89 -25.94 2.34 4.95
N ARG A 90 -26.59 1.17 5.02
CA ARG A 90 -27.02 0.42 3.82
C ARG A 90 -28.00 1.22 2.97
N ALA A 91 -28.94 1.91 3.62
CA ALA A 91 -29.96 2.70 2.94
C ALA A 91 -29.35 3.89 2.21
N GLU A 92 -28.46 4.65 2.86
CA GLU A 92 -27.74 5.76 2.22
C GLU A 92 -26.91 5.29 1.02
N LEU A 93 -26.19 4.17 1.15
CA LEU A 93 -25.41 3.62 0.04
C LEU A 93 -26.33 3.16 -1.11
N ARG A 94 -27.42 2.45 -0.79
CA ARG A 94 -28.43 2.03 -1.77
C ARG A 94 -29.00 3.21 -2.53
N ASP A 95 -29.40 4.27 -1.82
CA ASP A 95 -30.00 5.46 -2.43
C ASP A 95 -29.02 6.13 -3.41
N ARG A 96 -27.75 6.30 -3.01
CA ARG A 96 -26.70 6.81 -3.93
C ARG A 96 -26.55 5.94 -5.18
N ILE A 97 -26.48 4.63 -5.02
CA ILE A 97 -26.35 3.69 -6.15
C ILE A 97 -27.58 3.75 -7.06
N ARG A 98 -28.78 3.81 -6.48
CA ARG A 98 -30.04 3.94 -7.24
C ARG A 98 -30.02 5.19 -8.11
N ASP A 99 -29.60 6.32 -7.55
CA ASP A 99 -29.62 7.59 -8.27
C ASP A 99 -28.61 7.59 -9.42
N VAL A 100 -27.44 6.97 -9.25
CA VAL A 100 -26.44 6.74 -10.32
C VAL A 100 -27.03 5.85 -11.44
N ILE A 101 -27.63 4.72 -11.08
CA ILE A 101 -28.24 3.79 -12.04
C ILE A 101 -29.39 4.46 -12.79
N ALA A 102 -30.21 5.27 -12.11
CA ALA A 102 -31.33 5.98 -12.72
C ALA A 102 -30.89 6.98 -13.80
N ARG A 103 -29.66 7.50 -13.71
CA ARG A 103 -29.05 8.36 -14.73
C ARG A 103 -28.37 7.58 -15.87
N GLY A 104 -28.36 6.25 -15.82
CA GLY A 104 -27.66 5.42 -16.80
C GLY A 104 -26.13 5.44 -16.64
N GLU A 105 -25.62 5.91 -15.51
CA GLU A 105 -24.18 6.04 -15.25
C GLU A 105 -23.62 4.77 -14.58
N PRO A 106 -22.36 4.39 -14.85
CA PRO A 106 -21.72 3.25 -14.19
C PRO A 106 -21.49 3.53 -12.70
N VAL A 107 -21.61 2.51 -11.87
CA VAL A 107 -21.30 2.62 -10.44
C VAL A 107 -19.79 2.74 -10.25
N GLN A 108 -19.34 3.91 -9.75
CA GLN A 108 -17.92 4.21 -9.60
C GLN A 108 -17.43 3.95 -8.18
N LEU A 109 -16.34 3.21 -8.05
CA LEU A 109 -15.53 3.10 -6.83
C LEU A 109 -14.23 3.90 -7.03
N VAL A 110 -13.86 4.70 -6.03
CA VAL A 110 -12.61 5.48 -6.06
C VAL A 110 -11.81 5.21 -4.80
N PHE A 111 -10.54 4.83 -4.93
CA PHE A 111 -9.71 4.42 -3.81
C PHE A 111 -8.30 4.98 -3.86
N PRO A 112 -7.98 6.00 -3.04
CA PRO A 112 -6.62 6.47 -2.84
C PRO A 112 -5.79 5.42 -2.08
N VAL A 113 -4.84 4.79 -2.78
CA VAL A 113 -3.96 3.73 -2.26
C VAL A 113 -2.82 3.48 -3.26
N PHE A 114 -1.82 2.67 -2.90
CA PHE A 114 -0.70 2.30 -3.77
C PHE A 114 0.16 3.51 -4.18
N SER A 115 0.60 4.28 -3.19
CA SER A 115 1.55 5.38 -3.34
C SER A 115 2.84 4.92 -4.03
N ARG A 116 3.59 4.06 -3.35
CA ARG A 116 4.88 3.47 -3.74
C ARG A 116 5.35 2.50 -2.66
N LYS A 117 6.30 1.63 -3.00
CA LYS A 117 7.06 0.88 -2.00
C LYS A 117 8.25 1.75 -1.51
N PRO A 118 8.36 2.08 -0.20
CA PRO A 118 9.43 2.94 0.30
C PRO A 118 10.79 2.21 0.30
N TYR A 119 11.87 2.98 0.15
CA TYR A 119 13.28 2.56 0.26
C TYR A 119 13.70 2.03 1.64
N SER A 120 12.75 1.75 2.53
CA SER A 120 13.01 1.37 3.91
C SER A 120 13.54 -0.06 3.99
N PRO A 121 14.82 -0.29 4.34
CA PRO A 121 15.44 -1.62 4.32
C PRO A 121 14.93 -2.55 5.44
N VAL A 122 14.07 -2.05 6.33
CA VAL A 122 13.35 -2.86 7.33
C VAL A 122 11.95 -3.26 6.88
N LYS A 123 11.37 -2.56 5.89
CA LYS A 123 10.05 -2.87 5.35
C LYS A 123 10.14 -3.68 4.07
N ASN A 124 11.08 -3.34 3.20
CA ASN A 124 11.17 -3.88 1.83
C ASN A 124 12.63 -4.08 1.41
N ARG A 125 12.85 -5.01 0.49
CA ARG A 125 14.18 -5.27 -0.12
C ARG A 125 14.43 -4.35 -1.32
N GLY A 126 13.38 -3.91 -2.00
CA GLY A 126 13.42 -2.97 -3.10
C GLY A 126 12.10 -2.21 -3.25
N VAL A 127 11.93 -1.52 -4.36
CA VAL A 127 10.82 -0.59 -4.62
C VAL A 127 9.79 -1.09 -5.63
N ALA A 128 10.03 -2.21 -6.30
CA ALA A 128 9.08 -2.78 -7.24
C ALA A 128 7.88 -3.40 -6.49
N PRO A 129 6.66 -3.38 -7.07
CA PRO A 129 5.56 -4.20 -6.54
C PRO A 129 5.97 -5.67 -6.43
N ASP A 130 5.56 -6.33 -5.35
CA ASP A 130 5.76 -7.77 -5.15
C ASP A 130 4.41 -8.49 -4.92
N THR A 131 4.43 -9.76 -4.53
CA THR A 131 3.18 -10.52 -4.32
C THR A 131 2.18 -9.87 -3.36
N ALA A 132 2.59 -8.98 -2.45
CA ALA A 132 1.66 -8.22 -1.62
C ALA A 132 0.77 -7.32 -2.48
N GLU A 133 1.35 -6.57 -3.41
CA GLU A 133 0.60 -5.73 -4.34
C GLU A 133 -0.26 -6.59 -5.28
N LEU A 134 0.25 -7.71 -5.79
CA LEU A 134 -0.50 -8.58 -6.71
C LEU A 134 -1.77 -9.14 -6.07
N HIS A 135 -1.69 -9.64 -4.83
CA HIS A 135 -2.85 -10.15 -4.10
C HIS A 135 -3.83 -9.04 -3.69
N SER A 136 -3.31 -7.84 -3.38
CA SER A 136 -4.17 -6.69 -3.13
C SER A 136 -4.93 -6.27 -4.39
N LEU A 137 -4.27 -6.28 -5.55
CA LEU A 137 -4.91 -6.04 -6.84
C LEU A 137 -5.91 -7.14 -7.23
N ALA A 138 -5.60 -8.42 -6.96
CA ALA A 138 -6.53 -9.52 -7.20
C ALA A 138 -7.85 -9.33 -6.41
N ARG A 139 -7.76 -8.84 -5.17
CA ARG A 139 -8.93 -8.49 -4.36
C ARG A 139 -9.71 -7.31 -4.94
N CYS A 140 -9.01 -6.27 -5.36
CA CYS A 140 -9.64 -5.13 -6.04
C CYS A 140 -10.31 -5.55 -7.36
N ALA A 141 -9.68 -6.42 -8.15
CA ALA A 141 -10.20 -6.95 -9.40
C ALA A 141 -11.47 -7.77 -9.17
N ALA A 142 -11.46 -8.66 -8.17
CA ALA A 142 -12.65 -9.43 -7.81
C ALA A 142 -13.82 -8.51 -7.41
N LEU A 143 -13.56 -7.49 -6.58
CA LEU A 143 -14.56 -6.49 -6.23
C LEU A 143 -15.07 -5.73 -7.47
N ALA A 144 -14.18 -5.28 -8.36
CA ALA A 144 -14.55 -4.55 -9.58
C ALA A 144 -15.50 -5.38 -10.45
N HIS A 145 -15.16 -6.65 -10.71
CA HIS A 145 -16.04 -7.56 -11.47
C HIS A 145 -17.39 -7.79 -10.79
N VAL A 146 -17.44 -7.86 -9.45
CA VAL A 146 -18.73 -7.99 -8.75
C VAL A 146 -19.61 -6.77 -8.95
N ILE A 147 -19.05 -5.56 -8.84
CA ILE A 147 -19.85 -4.35 -9.07
C ILE A 147 -20.31 -4.28 -10.52
N ASP A 148 -19.44 -4.61 -11.46
CA ASP A 148 -19.74 -4.61 -12.88
C ASP A 148 -20.88 -5.58 -13.23
N VAL A 149 -20.82 -6.82 -12.75
CA VAL A 149 -21.86 -7.83 -12.97
C VAL A 149 -23.19 -7.47 -12.30
N LEU A 150 -23.17 -6.86 -11.13
CA LEU A 150 -24.38 -6.52 -10.38
C LEU A 150 -25.07 -5.25 -10.89
N SER A 151 -24.35 -4.38 -11.59
CA SER A 151 -24.84 -3.09 -12.06
C SER A 151 -25.34 -3.18 -13.51
N PRO A 152 -26.61 -2.83 -13.80
CA PRO A 152 -27.10 -2.82 -15.18
C PRO A 152 -26.43 -1.75 -16.05
N THR A 153 -25.75 -0.77 -15.44
CA THR A 153 -25.00 0.29 -16.11
C THR A 153 -23.48 0.05 -16.10
N GLY A 154 -23.05 -1.13 -15.65
CA GLY A 154 -21.65 -1.49 -15.44
C GLY A 154 -21.03 -0.89 -14.19
N GLY A 155 -19.79 -1.28 -13.92
CA GLY A 155 -19.02 -0.88 -12.75
C GLY A 155 -17.63 -0.40 -13.14
N ARG A 156 -17.12 0.62 -12.43
CA ARG A 156 -15.75 1.12 -12.62
C ARG A 156 -15.05 1.30 -11.30
N PHE A 157 -13.86 0.74 -11.17
CA PHE A 157 -13.03 0.89 -9.99
C PHE A 157 -11.72 1.60 -10.34
N THR A 158 -11.55 2.82 -9.85
CA THR A 158 -10.31 3.59 -10.00
C THR A 158 -9.49 3.58 -8.72
N LEU A 159 -8.31 2.99 -8.78
CA LEU A 159 -7.24 3.13 -7.80
C LEU A 159 -6.51 4.45 -8.09
N LEU A 160 -6.57 5.39 -7.16
CA LEU A 160 -5.82 6.64 -7.27
C LEU A 160 -4.47 6.48 -6.59
N ALA A 161 -3.45 6.13 -7.37
CA ALA A 161 -2.08 5.97 -6.91
C ALA A 161 -1.51 7.33 -6.47
N ASP A 162 -1.29 7.49 -5.17
CA ASP A 162 -0.96 8.77 -4.53
C ASP A 162 0.56 8.97 -4.29
N GLY A 163 1.39 8.31 -5.12
CA GLY A 163 2.85 8.36 -5.03
C GLY A 163 3.39 9.77 -5.20
N ARG A 164 3.07 10.41 -6.33
CA ARG A 164 3.50 11.79 -6.63
C ARG A 164 2.92 12.81 -5.66
N LYS A 165 1.69 12.61 -5.19
CA LYS A 165 1.08 13.43 -4.14
C LYS A 165 1.98 13.52 -2.91
N TYR A 166 2.49 12.37 -2.45
CA TYR A 166 3.35 12.30 -1.27
C TYR A 166 4.85 12.41 -1.57
N ASN A 167 5.28 12.62 -2.82
CA ASN A 167 6.68 12.92 -3.13
C ASN A 167 7.14 14.23 -2.46
N ARG A 168 6.23 15.19 -2.29
CA ARG A 168 6.45 16.41 -1.48
C ARG A 168 6.99 16.09 -0.09
N ALA A 169 6.44 15.06 0.56
CA ALA A 169 6.82 14.65 1.90
C ALA A 169 8.01 13.68 1.90
N CYS A 170 7.98 12.70 1.00
CA CYS A 170 8.83 11.54 1.11
C CYS A 170 9.97 11.48 0.10
N ARG A 171 10.05 12.44 -0.83
CA ARG A 171 11.15 12.61 -1.79
C ARG A 171 11.48 11.36 -2.60
N THR A 172 10.48 10.56 -2.97
CA THR A 172 10.75 9.43 -3.86
C THR A 172 10.89 9.95 -5.28
N PRO A 173 11.88 9.47 -6.05
CA PRO A 173 12.04 9.87 -7.45
C PRO A 173 10.78 9.55 -8.27
N ASP A 174 10.41 10.44 -9.19
CA ASP A 174 9.20 10.26 -10.01
C ASP A 174 9.28 9.00 -10.89
N ALA A 175 10.46 8.68 -11.42
CA ALA A 175 10.69 7.46 -12.20
C ALA A 175 10.33 6.18 -11.41
N VAL A 176 10.61 6.16 -10.11
CA VAL A 176 10.29 5.02 -9.23
C VAL A 176 8.79 4.90 -9.01
N VAL A 177 8.10 6.04 -8.88
CA VAL A 177 6.63 6.07 -8.78
C VAL A 177 5.99 5.62 -10.10
N GLU A 178 6.52 6.07 -11.23
CA GLU A 178 6.05 5.67 -12.56
C GLU A 178 6.28 4.18 -12.84
N ASP A 179 7.45 3.65 -12.49
CA ASP A 179 7.75 2.24 -12.58
C ASP A 179 6.81 1.42 -11.68
N TYR A 180 6.58 1.87 -10.44
CA TYR A 180 5.65 1.23 -9.53
C TYR A 180 4.24 1.18 -10.13
N GLN A 181 3.70 2.32 -10.57
CA GLN A 181 2.35 2.41 -11.14
C GLN A 181 2.18 1.63 -12.44
N SER A 182 3.18 1.66 -13.33
CA SER A 182 3.15 0.88 -14.57
C SER A 182 3.15 -0.63 -14.29
N THR A 183 3.93 -1.11 -13.32
CA THR A 183 3.85 -2.52 -12.89
C THR A 183 2.46 -2.88 -12.35
N LEU A 184 1.80 -1.99 -11.60
CA LEU A 184 0.42 -2.25 -11.14
C LEU A 184 -0.55 -2.39 -12.32
N ARG A 185 -0.41 -1.56 -13.35
CA ARG A 185 -1.22 -1.64 -14.58
C ARG A 185 -0.97 -2.95 -15.32
N ASP A 186 0.30 -3.36 -15.46
CA ASP A 186 0.66 -4.63 -16.09
C ASP A 186 -0.01 -5.80 -15.33
N TRP A 187 0.03 -5.80 -14.00
CA TRP A 187 -0.62 -6.84 -13.19
C TRP A 187 -2.13 -6.83 -13.25
N ILE A 188 -2.78 -5.67 -13.36
CA ILE A 188 -4.22 -5.60 -13.61
C ILE A 188 -4.57 -6.27 -14.95
N GLY A 189 -3.76 -6.05 -15.99
CA GLY A 189 -3.88 -6.75 -17.27
C GLY A 189 -3.74 -8.26 -17.12
N GLU A 190 -2.72 -8.70 -16.38
CA GLU A 190 -2.51 -10.13 -16.10
C GLU A 190 -3.61 -10.76 -15.25
N LEU A 191 -4.32 -9.98 -14.42
CA LEU A 191 -5.48 -10.43 -13.66
C LEU A 191 -6.78 -10.39 -14.48
N GLY A 192 -6.75 -9.96 -15.74
CA GLY A 192 -7.91 -9.90 -16.63
C GLY A 192 -8.95 -8.86 -16.23
N ALA A 193 -8.51 -7.77 -15.57
CA ALA A 193 -9.41 -6.79 -14.96
C ALA A 193 -9.31 -5.38 -15.58
N SER A 194 -8.59 -5.21 -16.68
CA SER A 194 -8.34 -3.90 -17.31
C SER A 194 -9.59 -3.14 -17.74
N ASP A 195 -10.72 -3.82 -17.95
CA ASP A 195 -11.98 -3.18 -18.37
C ASP A 195 -12.76 -2.57 -17.20
N VAL A 196 -12.49 -3.03 -15.96
CA VAL A 196 -13.27 -2.65 -14.76
C VAL A 196 -12.42 -2.06 -13.64
N LEU A 197 -11.10 -2.29 -13.66
CA LEU A 197 -10.15 -1.80 -12.66
C LEU A 197 -9.05 -0.99 -13.35
N HIS A 198 -8.84 0.24 -12.87
CA HIS A 198 -7.86 1.15 -13.43
C HIS A 198 -6.97 1.73 -12.33
N VAL A 199 -5.72 2.01 -12.67
CA VAL A 199 -4.80 2.81 -11.86
C VAL A 199 -4.60 4.15 -12.54
N ALA A 200 -4.93 5.23 -11.83
CA ALA A 200 -4.65 6.59 -12.23
C ALA A 200 -3.67 7.23 -11.25
N ASP A 201 -2.70 8.01 -11.74
CA ASP A 201 -1.89 8.85 -10.85
C ASP A 201 -2.78 9.94 -10.24
N TYR A 202 -2.72 10.08 -8.91
CA TYR A 202 -3.60 11.01 -8.20
C TYR A 202 -3.38 12.47 -8.63
N GLU A 203 -2.15 12.89 -8.87
CA GLU A 203 -1.86 14.28 -9.25
C GLU A 203 -2.27 14.57 -10.68
N GLU A 204 -2.08 13.61 -11.61
CA GLU A 204 -2.57 13.72 -12.98
C GLU A 204 -4.11 13.75 -13.01
N TRP A 205 -4.76 12.84 -12.30
CA TRP A 205 -6.22 12.79 -12.21
C TRP A 205 -6.82 14.11 -11.68
N LEU A 206 -6.18 14.73 -10.68
CA LEU A 206 -6.59 16.05 -10.21
C LEU A 206 -6.31 17.15 -11.23
N ARG A 207 -5.12 17.17 -11.85
CA ARG A 207 -4.73 18.20 -12.82
C ARG A 207 -5.66 18.20 -14.02
N ASP A 208 -6.04 17.02 -14.50
CA ASP A 208 -6.81 16.87 -15.73
C ASP A 208 -8.32 17.06 -15.46
N GLY A 209 -8.78 16.81 -14.23
CA GLY A 209 -10.19 16.97 -13.85
C GLY A 209 -10.57 18.34 -13.27
N LEU A 210 -9.66 19.03 -12.58
CA LEU A 210 -9.97 20.30 -11.92
C LEU A 210 -9.78 21.50 -12.86
N SER A 211 -10.49 22.59 -12.58
CA SER A 211 -10.16 23.88 -13.20
C SER A 211 -8.77 24.34 -12.77
N ALA A 212 -8.10 25.12 -13.63
CA ALA A 212 -6.79 25.68 -13.33
C ALA A 212 -6.79 26.48 -12.01
N ASP A 213 -7.84 27.26 -11.76
CA ASP A 213 -7.99 28.07 -10.55
C ASP A 213 -8.07 27.20 -9.29
N LEU A 214 -8.88 26.13 -9.31
CA LEU A 214 -9.00 25.23 -8.17
C LEU A 214 -7.71 24.43 -7.93
N PHE A 215 -7.01 24.04 -9.00
CA PHE A 215 -5.71 23.38 -8.88
C PHE A 215 -4.65 24.32 -8.28
N GLN A 216 -4.64 25.60 -8.66
CA GLN A 216 -3.75 26.61 -8.07
C GLN A 216 -4.12 26.92 -6.61
N ALA A 217 -5.42 27.04 -6.30
CA ALA A 217 -5.91 27.21 -4.93
C ALA A 217 -5.42 26.06 -4.04
N ARG A 218 -5.46 24.81 -4.53
CA ARG A 218 -4.88 23.66 -3.83
C ARG A 218 -3.38 23.84 -3.50
N GLN A 219 -2.57 24.33 -4.43
CA GLN A 219 -1.14 24.57 -4.17
C GLN A 219 -0.94 25.65 -3.10
N GLN A 220 -1.74 26.71 -3.14
CA GLN A 220 -1.70 27.79 -2.14
C GLN A 220 -2.16 27.30 -0.74
N HIS A 221 -3.22 26.51 -0.69
CA HIS A 221 -3.70 25.87 0.55
C HIS A 221 -2.65 24.94 1.14
N TYR A 222 -1.99 24.12 0.31
CA TYR A 222 -0.87 23.29 0.74
C TYR A 222 0.26 24.12 1.36
N ALA A 223 0.73 25.18 0.67
CA ALA A 223 1.82 26.02 1.16
C ALA A 223 1.46 26.72 2.48
N THR A 224 0.20 27.15 2.61
CA THR A 224 -0.33 27.75 3.85
C THR A 224 -0.31 26.75 5.00
N TRP A 225 -0.79 25.52 4.76
CA TRP A 225 -0.76 24.46 5.75
C TRP A 225 0.67 24.07 6.12
N GLU A 226 1.57 23.87 5.17
CA GLU A 226 2.96 23.50 5.44
C GLU A 226 3.62 24.54 6.35
N LYS A 227 3.50 25.83 6.01
CA LYS A 227 4.03 26.94 6.81
C LYS A 227 3.43 26.95 8.23
N ARG A 228 2.10 26.81 8.34
CA ARG A 228 1.41 26.77 9.63
C ARG A 228 1.88 25.61 10.49
N LEU A 229 1.95 24.40 9.94
CA LEU A 229 2.36 23.21 10.68
C LEU A 229 3.80 23.33 11.19
N LEU A 230 4.72 23.80 10.32
CA LEU A 230 6.13 23.99 10.69
C LEU A 230 6.32 25.10 11.73
N THR A 231 5.51 26.15 11.70
CA THR A 231 5.60 27.25 12.67
C THR A 231 4.98 26.84 14.01
N SER A 232 3.70 26.45 14.00
CA SER A 232 2.92 26.22 15.22
C SER A 232 3.35 24.97 15.98
N TYR A 233 3.73 23.90 15.28
CA TYR A 233 4.13 22.64 15.93
C TYR A 233 5.65 22.45 15.94
N GLY A 234 6.41 23.22 15.15
CA GLY A 234 7.87 23.15 15.14
C GLY A 234 8.52 23.62 16.43
N GLU A 235 7.89 24.56 17.15
CA GLU A 235 8.35 24.98 18.49
C GLU A 235 8.27 23.85 19.53
N LEU A 236 7.37 22.88 19.30
CA LEU A 236 7.16 21.72 20.17
C LEU A 236 8.06 20.53 19.79
N PHE A 237 8.73 20.58 18.63
CA PHE A 237 9.52 19.48 18.12
C PHE A 237 10.87 19.35 18.86
N ASP A 238 11.09 18.20 19.51
CA ASP A 238 12.38 17.85 20.10
C ASP A 238 12.98 16.58 19.47
N PRO A 239 14.05 16.69 18.65
CA PRO A 239 14.68 15.51 18.07
C PRO A 239 15.37 14.62 19.11
N GLU A 240 15.63 15.09 20.33
CA GLU A 240 16.32 14.32 21.37
C GLU A 240 15.39 13.27 22.02
N ASP A 241 14.14 13.61 22.32
CA ASP A 241 13.16 12.73 22.99
C ASP A 241 11.77 12.63 22.31
N PRO A 242 11.65 11.94 21.15
CA PRO A 242 10.39 11.75 20.42
C PRO A 242 9.18 11.41 21.26
N ARG A 243 9.32 10.48 22.20
CA ARG A 243 8.17 10.03 23.00
C ARG A 243 7.59 11.14 23.86
N SER A 244 8.44 11.95 24.49
CA SER A 244 7.99 12.97 25.43
C SER A 244 7.23 14.08 24.73
N TRP A 245 7.78 14.64 23.63
CA TRP A 245 7.12 15.75 22.96
C TRP A 245 5.95 15.31 22.08
N LEU A 246 6.00 14.12 21.46
CA LEU A 246 4.86 13.59 20.70
C LEU A 246 3.64 13.32 21.59
N ALA A 247 3.85 12.93 22.86
CA ALA A 247 2.76 12.82 23.81
C ALA A 247 2.09 14.18 24.06
N GLY A 248 2.89 15.23 24.32
CA GLY A 248 2.37 16.60 24.45
C GLY A 248 1.69 17.11 23.19
N LEU A 249 2.16 16.70 22.01
CA LEU A 249 1.56 17.08 20.73
C LEU A 249 0.19 16.42 20.49
N ALA A 250 0.05 15.14 20.86
CA ALA A 250 -1.19 14.40 20.68
C ALA A 250 -2.34 15.01 21.50
N ASP A 251 -2.00 15.55 22.67
CA ASP A 251 -2.96 16.17 23.60
C ASP A 251 -3.29 17.62 23.24
N HIS A 252 -2.57 18.23 22.28
CA HIS A 252 -2.77 19.63 21.89
C HIS A 252 -4.07 19.82 21.10
N ASP A 253 -4.25 19.08 20.00
CA ASP A 253 -5.46 19.10 19.16
C ASP A 253 -5.49 17.91 18.17
N GLU A 254 -6.54 17.83 17.34
CA GLU A 254 -6.70 16.77 16.34
C GLU A 254 -5.57 16.75 15.29
N ILE A 255 -5.03 17.91 14.91
CA ILE A 255 -3.94 18.02 13.93
C ILE A 255 -2.63 17.52 14.56
N GLY A 256 -2.38 17.86 15.82
CA GLY A 256 -1.27 17.35 16.62
C GLY A 256 -1.31 15.83 16.73
N SER A 257 -2.48 15.26 17.04
CA SER A 257 -2.69 13.80 17.04
C SER A 257 -2.42 13.18 15.66
N GLN A 258 -2.89 13.80 14.57
CA GLN A 258 -2.60 13.36 13.21
C GLN A 258 -1.11 13.42 12.86
N LEU A 259 -0.40 14.47 13.28
CA LEU A 259 1.05 14.63 13.11
C LEU A 259 1.81 13.54 13.84
N VAL A 260 1.43 13.20 15.07
CA VAL A 260 2.06 12.12 15.84
C VAL A 260 1.95 10.79 15.13
N HIS A 261 0.74 10.44 14.69
CA HIS A 261 0.52 9.20 13.95
C HIS A 261 1.32 9.18 12.63
N THR A 262 1.34 10.31 11.92
CA THR A 262 2.06 10.45 10.66
C THR A 262 3.58 10.34 10.86
N PHE A 263 4.13 10.97 11.91
CA PHE A 263 5.56 10.91 12.23
C PHE A 263 6.03 9.46 12.41
N TRP A 264 5.33 8.67 13.23
CA TRP A 264 5.70 7.27 13.45
C TRP A 264 5.65 6.43 12.16
N SER A 265 4.66 6.69 11.30
CA SER A 265 4.53 5.98 10.02
C SER A 265 5.62 6.39 9.00
N ILE A 266 5.86 7.70 8.87
CA ILE A 266 6.75 8.26 7.86
C ILE A 266 8.23 8.12 8.21
N ALA A 267 8.57 8.03 9.50
CA ALA A 267 9.93 7.78 9.97
C ALA A 267 10.53 6.45 9.47
N THR A 268 9.70 5.58 8.89
CA THR A 268 10.13 4.32 8.28
C THR A 268 9.76 4.25 6.79
N SER A 269 9.43 5.38 6.17
CA SER A 269 8.93 5.45 4.78
C SER A 269 9.48 6.64 3.98
N ALA A 270 10.13 7.60 4.64
CA ALA A 270 10.78 8.74 4.02
C ALA A 270 12.04 8.30 3.24
N ASN A 271 12.30 8.96 2.12
CA ASN A 271 13.57 8.85 1.41
C ASN A 271 14.56 9.86 2.00
N TYR A 272 15.36 9.41 2.95
CA TYR A 272 16.29 10.27 3.69
C TYR A 272 17.47 10.74 2.84
N GLU A 273 17.75 12.04 2.88
CA GLU A 273 18.92 12.64 2.24
C GLU A 273 20.21 12.16 2.90
N ALA A 274 20.21 12.01 4.22
CA ALA A 274 21.35 11.50 4.98
C ALA A 274 21.80 10.07 4.59
N PHE A 275 20.98 9.33 3.84
CA PHE A 275 21.32 8.00 3.31
C PHE A 275 21.44 7.97 1.78
N ALA A 276 21.36 9.12 1.10
CA ALA A 276 21.29 9.15 -0.36
C ALA A 276 22.54 8.57 -1.04
N THR A 277 23.72 8.84 -0.49
CA THR A 277 25.02 8.38 -1.01
C THR A 277 25.32 6.91 -0.72
N ALA A 278 24.57 6.28 0.19
CA ALA A 278 24.83 4.90 0.60
C ALA A 278 24.22 3.85 -0.33
N ARG A 279 23.33 4.25 -1.24
CA ARG A 279 22.60 3.33 -2.11
C ARG A 279 23.39 3.04 -3.38
N ASP A 280 23.28 1.81 -3.87
CA ASP A 280 23.74 1.49 -5.22
C ASP A 280 22.81 2.09 -6.30
N GLU A 281 23.21 1.94 -7.57
CA GLU A 281 22.47 2.44 -8.73
C GLU A 281 21.05 1.85 -8.88
N HIS A 282 20.77 0.74 -8.22
CA HIS A 282 19.47 0.06 -8.20
C HIS A 282 18.68 0.33 -6.92
N GLY A 283 19.18 1.20 -6.03
CA GLY A 283 18.55 1.53 -4.77
C GLY A 283 18.73 0.46 -3.68
N GLY A 284 19.59 -0.52 -3.92
CA GLY A 284 20.02 -1.51 -2.94
C GLY A 284 20.88 -0.87 -1.84
N TRP A 285 20.83 -1.50 -0.67
CA TRP A 285 21.52 -1.01 0.52
C TRP A 285 22.67 -1.94 0.89
N PRO A 286 23.89 -1.42 1.08
CA PRO A 286 24.97 -2.14 1.74
C PRO A 286 24.56 -2.57 3.15
N ASP A 287 25.07 -3.71 3.62
CA ASP A 287 24.70 -4.25 4.94
C ASP A 287 24.95 -3.26 6.08
N ALA A 288 26.00 -2.44 5.97
CA ALA A 288 26.34 -1.44 6.96
C ALA A 288 25.26 -0.34 7.05
N ALA A 289 24.77 0.14 5.91
CA ALA A 289 23.71 1.13 5.84
C ALA A 289 22.34 0.56 6.29
N ARG A 290 22.03 -0.71 5.96
CA ARG A 290 20.83 -1.41 6.47
C ARG A 290 20.85 -1.53 7.99
N ARG A 291 22.00 -1.88 8.56
CA ARG A 291 22.19 -1.93 10.02
C ARG A 291 22.02 -0.55 10.65
N ALA A 292 22.60 0.50 10.06
CA ALA A 292 22.45 1.88 10.52
C ALA A 292 20.97 2.30 10.52
N TYR A 293 20.24 2.02 9.45
CA TYR A 293 18.81 2.31 9.37
C TYR A 293 18.00 1.52 10.40
N ALA A 294 18.23 0.21 10.54
CA ALA A 294 17.54 -0.61 11.55
C ALA A 294 17.80 -0.11 12.97
N TYR A 295 19.03 0.34 13.25
CA TYR A 295 19.39 0.96 14.52
C TYR A 295 18.67 2.29 14.75
N TYR A 296 18.55 3.13 13.72
CA TYR A 296 17.74 4.35 13.77
C TYR A 296 16.29 4.04 14.13
N VAL A 297 15.65 3.09 13.45
CA VAL A 297 14.25 2.69 13.74
C VAL A 297 14.10 2.20 15.17
N ALA A 298 15.02 1.37 15.66
CA ALA A 298 15.03 0.90 17.05
C ALA A 298 15.26 2.03 18.07
N SER A 299 15.91 3.12 17.65
CA SER A 299 16.18 4.30 18.48
C SER A 299 15.01 5.27 18.57
N LEU A 300 14.11 5.31 17.58
CA LEU A 300 13.00 6.28 17.52
C LEU A 300 12.24 6.46 18.85
N PRO A 301 11.88 5.39 19.60
CA PRO A 301 11.19 5.54 20.89
C PRO A 301 12.08 5.99 22.07
N ARG A 302 13.35 6.32 21.87
CA ARG A 302 14.35 6.51 22.94
C ARG A 302 15.03 7.87 22.84
N ARG A 303 15.47 8.37 24.00
CA ARG A 303 16.33 9.55 24.10
C ARG A 303 17.68 9.33 23.41
N LEU A 304 18.13 10.28 22.58
CA LEU A 304 19.42 10.19 21.89
C LEU A 304 20.61 10.04 22.85
N SER A 305 20.56 10.67 24.03
CA SER A 305 21.60 10.55 25.06
C SER A 305 21.87 9.11 25.52
N ARG A 306 20.89 8.20 25.38
CA ARG A 306 21.04 6.77 25.70
C ARG A 306 21.76 5.96 24.62
N HIS A 307 22.15 6.59 23.51
CA HIS A 307 22.82 5.95 22.38
C HIS A 307 24.32 6.27 22.28
N ARG A 308 24.90 6.93 23.29
CA ARG A 308 26.34 7.24 23.35
C ARG A 308 27.18 5.95 23.41
N GLY A 309 28.25 5.89 22.62
CA GLY A 309 29.29 4.84 22.71
C GLY A 309 29.12 3.60 21.84
N ARG A 310 28.34 3.63 20.76
CA ARG A 310 28.27 2.54 19.77
C ARG A 310 29.06 2.87 18.49
N PRO A 311 29.65 1.86 17.81
CA PRO A 311 30.66 2.05 16.77
C PRO A 311 30.14 2.81 15.54
N ASP A 312 31.09 3.21 14.70
CA ASP A 312 31.09 4.13 13.57
C ASP A 312 30.03 3.90 12.47
N MET A 313 28.76 3.93 12.86
CA MET A 313 27.61 3.63 12.01
C MET A 313 27.29 4.77 11.03
N GLY A 314 27.76 5.99 11.28
CA GLY A 314 27.52 7.12 10.40
C GLY A 314 28.52 7.22 9.24
N LEU A 315 29.76 6.73 9.40
CA LEU A 315 30.65 6.45 8.26
C LEU A 315 30.12 5.29 7.41
N ALA A 316 29.61 4.24 8.05
CA ALA A 316 28.95 3.11 7.37
C ALA A 316 27.68 3.50 6.60
N ALA A 317 27.05 4.62 6.94
CA ALA A 317 25.91 5.21 6.23
C ALA A 317 26.34 6.17 5.10
N GLY A 318 27.64 6.31 4.82
CA GLY A 318 28.16 7.25 3.82
C GLY A 318 27.96 8.73 4.17
N ALA A 319 27.62 9.02 5.44
CA ALA A 319 27.10 10.32 5.85
C ALA A 319 28.13 11.19 6.60
N GLY A 320 29.29 10.65 6.96
CA GLY A 320 30.35 11.40 7.66
C GLY A 320 29.99 11.88 9.07
N TYR A 321 28.87 11.39 9.64
CA TYR A 321 28.36 11.79 10.95
C TYR A 321 28.75 10.80 12.06
N ASP A 322 28.75 11.24 13.31
CA ASP A 322 28.54 10.33 14.43
C ASP A 322 27.07 9.85 14.48
N VAL A 323 26.80 8.74 15.18
CA VAL A 323 25.47 8.12 15.23
C VAL A 323 24.38 9.01 15.85
N THR A 324 24.73 9.85 16.82
CA THR A 324 23.78 10.77 17.46
C THR A 324 23.41 11.90 16.50
N THR A 325 24.39 12.46 15.80
CA THR A 325 24.17 13.49 14.77
C THR A 325 23.35 12.94 13.60
N LEU A 326 23.63 11.72 13.14
CA LEU A 326 22.83 11.04 12.12
C LEU A 326 21.37 10.88 12.58
N HIS A 327 21.13 10.32 13.76
CA HIS A 327 19.76 10.11 14.25
C HIS A 327 18.99 11.41 14.44
N ARG A 328 19.65 12.47 14.94
CA ARG A 328 19.04 13.81 15.06
C ARG A 328 18.60 14.32 13.70
N THR A 329 19.43 14.16 12.68
CA THR A 329 19.15 14.56 11.29
C THR A 329 17.96 13.78 10.73
N LEU A 330 17.98 12.45 10.85
CA LEU A 330 16.88 11.59 10.39
C LEU A 330 15.55 11.91 11.10
N ARG A 331 15.56 12.24 12.40
CA ARG A 331 14.34 12.65 13.13
C ARG A 331 13.80 13.99 12.62
N ARG A 332 14.68 14.96 12.31
CA ARG A 332 14.28 16.26 11.71
C ARG A 332 13.69 16.07 10.32
N GLU A 333 14.34 15.26 9.48
CA GLU A 333 13.82 14.92 8.16
C GLU A 333 12.44 14.24 8.25
N ALA A 334 12.27 13.27 9.16
CA ALA A 334 11.00 12.60 9.39
C ALA A 334 9.90 13.56 9.86
N TRP A 335 10.25 14.54 10.71
CA TRP A 335 9.32 15.57 11.18
C TRP A 335 8.85 16.46 10.03
N HIS A 336 9.78 17.00 9.24
CA HIS A 336 9.42 17.82 8.07
C HIS A 336 8.58 17.03 7.06
N ALA A 337 8.93 15.76 6.83
CA ALA A 337 8.14 14.87 6.01
C ALA A 337 6.71 14.70 6.55
N ALA A 338 6.55 14.52 7.88
CA ALA A 338 5.24 14.42 8.51
C ALA A 338 4.41 15.69 8.33
N CYS A 339 5.00 16.88 8.52
CA CYS A 339 4.33 18.15 8.28
C CYS A 339 3.85 18.27 6.84
N ARG A 340 4.70 17.98 5.85
CA ARG A 340 4.33 18.02 4.42
C ARG A 340 3.23 17.03 4.07
N TYR A 341 3.30 15.82 4.63
CA TYR A 341 2.31 14.78 4.42
C TYR A 341 0.94 15.21 4.97
N VAL A 342 0.91 15.75 6.18
CA VAL A 342 -0.32 16.25 6.80
C VAL A 342 -0.83 17.47 6.04
N ALA A 343 0.03 18.41 5.64
CA ALA A 343 -0.34 19.60 4.89
C ALA A 343 -1.09 19.27 3.58
N ILE A 344 -0.55 18.38 2.74
CA ILE A 344 -1.23 18.00 1.49
C ILE A 344 -2.52 17.22 1.75
N SER A 345 -2.57 16.44 2.83
CA SER A 345 -3.78 15.72 3.23
C SER A 345 -4.88 16.65 3.76
N LEU A 346 -4.52 17.76 4.41
CA LEU A 346 -5.46 18.79 4.86
C LEU A 346 -5.93 19.63 3.68
N ALA A 347 -5.02 20.09 2.80
CA ALA A 347 -5.38 20.84 1.61
C ALA A 347 -6.42 20.10 0.73
N ASP A 348 -6.20 18.81 0.47
CA ASP A 348 -7.13 17.99 -0.33
C ASP A 348 -8.47 17.77 0.38
N ARG A 349 -8.47 17.73 1.72
CA ARG A 349 -9.66 17.52 2.55
C ARG A 349 -10.51 18.77 2.62
N ASP A 350 -9.89 19.92 2.87
CA ASP A 350 -10.56 21.22 2.97
C ASP A 350 -11.26 21.59 1.66
N LEU A 351 -10.62 21.26 0.52
CA LEU A 351 -11.17 21.50 -0.81
C LEU A 351 -12.05 20.34 -1.33
N ASN A 352 -12.13 19.23 -0.56
CA ASN A 352 -12.91 18.04 -0.86
C ASN A 352 -12.70 17.50 -2.30
N LEU A 353 -11.45 17.50 -2.77
CA LEU A 353 -11.12 17.39 -4.20
C LEU A 353 -11.65 16.13 -4.89
N ILE A 354 -11.64 14.98 -4.21
CA ILE A 354 -12.18 13.73 -4.78
C ILE A 354 -13.68 13.88 -5.07
N ARG A 355 -14.43 14.55 -4.19
CA ARG A 355 -15.87 14.78 -4.39
C ARG A 355 -16.15 15.86 -5.44
N GLN A 356 -15.21 16.77 -5.69
CA GLN A 356 -15.33 17.72 -6.81
C GLN A 356 -15.32 16.99 -8.16
N LEU A 357 -14.49 15.95 -8.31
CA LEU A 357 -14.34 15.21 -9.57
C LEU A 357 -15.23 13.97 -9.69
N ALA A 358 -15.54 13.33 -8.57
CA ALA A 358 -16.33 12.11 -8.52
C ALA A 358 -17.39 12.19 -7.40
N PRO A 359 -18.34 13.14 -7.50
CA PRO A 359 -19.31 13.42 -6.43
C PRO A 359 -20.10 12.19 -6.02
N ASP A 360 -20.56 11.41 -7.01
CA ASP A 360 -21.42 10.24 -6.82
C ASP A 360 -20.67 8.93 -6.63
N SER A 361 -19.33 8.96 -6.64
CA SER A 361 -18.53 7.75 -6.42
C SER A 361 -18.68 7.21 -5.00
N VAL A 362 -18.56 5.89 -4.86
CA VAL A 362 -18.34 5.26 -3.57
C VAL A 362 -16.85 5.38 -3.24
N LYS A 363 -16.52 6.31 -2.35
CA LYS A 363 -15.15 6.53 -1.89
C LYS A 363 -14.73 5.43 -0.92
N LEU A 364 -13.66 4.74 -1.28
CA LEU A 364 -13.02 3.72 -0.46
C LEU A 364 -11.79 4.30 0.25
N THR A 365 -11.39 3.64 1.34
CA THR A 365 -10.29 4.07 2.20
C THR A 365 -9.65 2.87 2.91
N ILE A 366 -8.38 3.00 3.29
CA ILE A 366 -7.69 2.05 4.17
C ILE A 366 -8.00 2.29 5.66
N HIS A 367 -8.70 3.38 5.97
CA HIS A 367 -9.11 3.77 7.32
C HIS A 367 -10.55 4.27 7.29
N GLY A 368 -11.47 3.60 7.98
CA GLY A 368 -12.89 3.98 7.96
C GLY A 368 -13.12 5.42 8.44
N LYS A 369 -13.90 6.18 7.68
CA LYS A 369 -14.31 7.56 7.97
C LYS A 369 -15.79 7.76 7.61
N PRO A 370 -16.47 8.78 8.18
CA PRO A 370 -17.82 9.14 7.76
C PRO A 370 -17.93 9.34 6.24
N GLY A 371 -18.95 8.72 5.63
CA GLY A 371 -19.23 8.76 4.21
C GLY A 371 -18.35 7.87 3.32
N GLU A 372 -17.45 7.06 3.89
CA GLU A 372 -16.47 6.23 3.17
C GLU A 372 -16.52 4.75 3.60
N LEU A 373 -16.12 3.85 2.71
CA LEU A 373 -16.04 2.42 2.98
C LEU A 373 -14.59 1.97 3.19
N HIS A 374 -14.32 1.29 4.31
CA HIS A 374 -12.99 0.76 4.58
C HIS A 374 -12.79 -0.58 3.86
N LEU A 375 -12.07 -0.56 2.73
CA LEU A 375 -11.71 -1.75 1.97
C LEU A 375 -10.44 -2.41 2.54
N VAL A 376 -10.52 -3.70 2.82
CA VAL A 376 -9.39 -4.53 3.25
C VAL A 376 -8.77 -5.21 2.04
N THR A 377 -7.62 -4.71 1.61
CA THR A 377 -6.86 -5.25 0.45
C THR A 377 -5.89 -6.37 0.82
N ALA A 378 -5.63 -6.57 2.12
CA ALA A 378 -4.82 -7.68 2.61
C ALA A 378 -5.69 -8.87 3.06
N THR A 379 -5.07 -9.91 3.62
CA THR A 379 -5.81 -11.00 4.27
C THR A 379 -6.50 -10.51 5.54
N SER A 380 -7.50 -11.25 6.03
CA SER A 380 -8.18 -10.91 7.29
C SER A 380 -7.23 -10.86 8.49
N LYS A 381 -6.19 -11.71 8.49
CA LYS A 381 -5.12 -11.75 9.50
C LYS A 381 -4.25 -10.49 9.46
N ASP A 382 -4.02 -9.97 8.26
CA ASP A 382 -3.13 -8.83 8.00
C ASP A 382 -3.90 -7.56 7.61
N ALA A 383 -5.18 -7.45 8.00
CA ALA A 383 -6.10 -6.43 7.50
C ALA A 383 -5.76 -4.97 7.87
N ASN A 384 -4.73 -4.75 8.69
CA ASN A 384 -4.18 -3.42 8.98
C ASN A 384 -2.89 -3.11 8.18
N MET A 385 -2.41 -4.07 7.39
CA MET A 385 -1.27 -3.91 6.50
C MET A 385 -1.75 -3.45 5.13
N THR A 386 -0.93 -2.60 4.50
CA THR A 386 -1.07 -2.22 3.09
C THR A 386 0.12 -2.76 2.33
N ALA A 387 -0.11 -3.23 1.10
CA ALA A 387 0.89 -3.90 0.28
C ALA A 387 2.19 -3.09 0.16
N GLN A 388 2.04 -1.80 -0.15
CA GLN A 388 3.11 -0.81 -0.30
C GLN A 388 4.04 -0.68 0.92
N HIS A 389 3.60 -1.06 2.12
CA HIS A 389 4.40 -1.03 3.34
C HIS A 389 4.86 -2.40 3.81
N SER A 390 4.65 -3.44 3.00
CA SER A 390 4.98 -4.82 3.35
C SER A 390 5.74 -5.50 2.21
N THR A 391 6.37 -6.62 2.55
CA THR A 391 6.86 -7.58 1.56
C THR A 391 5.87 -8.73 1.47
N GLY A 392 5.49 -9.11 0.26
CA GLY A 392 4.62 -10.25 -0.02
C GLY A 392 5.28 -11.59 0.27
N GLY A 393 4.47 -12.60 0.53
CA GLY A 393 4.95 -13.94 0.73
C GLY A 393 3.84 -14.97 0.87
N TYR A 394 4.21 -16.23 0.98
CA TYR A 394 3.29 -17.35 1.16
C TYR A 394 3.64 -18.15 2.40
N SER A 395 2.63 -18.42 3.24
CA SER A 395 2.73 -19.48 4.23
C SER A 395 2.17 -20.76 3.66
N ILE A 396 2.99 -21.78 3.62
CA ILE A 396 2.73 -23.06 2.97
C ILE A 396 2.41 -24.08 4.07
N SER A 397 1.17 -24.57 4.07
CA SER A 397 0.76 -25.65 4.97
C SER A 397 -0.45 -26.39 4.41
N GLY A 398 -0.52 -27.70 4.67
CA GLY A 398 -1.66 -28.54 4.28
C GLY A 398 -1.98 -28.56 2.78
N GLY A 399 -0.97 -28.41 1.92
CA GLY A 399 -1.17 -28.37 0.47
C GLY A 399 -1.75 -27.04 -0.06
N GLN A 400 -1.72 -25.97 0.73
CA GLN A 400 -2.19 -24.64 0.36
C GLN A 400 -1.10 -23.58 0.56
N ALA A 401 -1.07 -22.58 -0.32
CA ALA A 401 -0.20 -21.42 -0.21
C ALA A 401 -1.03 -20.18 0.13
N LYS A 402 -0.97 -19.71 1.38
CA LYS A 402 -1.75 -18.56 1.85
C LYS A 402 -0.92 -17.28 1.72
N PRO A 403 -1.43 -16.22 1.05
CA PRO A 403 -0.71 -14.96 0.95
C PRO A 403 -0.55 -14.33 2.34
N THR A 404 0.58 -13.67 2.56
CA THR A 404 0.95 -13.01 3.81
C THR A 404 1.51 -11.63 3.55
N TYR A 405 1.26 -10.70 4.47
CA TYR A 405 1.76 -9.33 4.41
C TYR A 405 2.58 -9.06 5.67
N THR A 406 3.89 -8.92 5.53
CA THR A 406 4.79 -8.76 6.69
C THR A 406 5.96 -7.86 6.31
N TYR A 407 6.46 -7.07 7.27
CA TYR A 407 7.67 -6.27 7.07
C TYR A 407 8.87 -7.18 6.82
N LEU A 408 9.77 -6.77 5.92
CA LEU A 408 10.99 -7.51 5.61
C LEU A 408 11.76 -7.97 6.86
N ILE A 409 11.93 -7.09 7.85
CA ILE A 409 12.67 -7.40 9.07
C ILE A 409 12.06 -8.53 9.90
N ASP A 410 10.74 -8.69 9.86
CA ASP A 410 10.08 -9.77 10.58
C ASP A 410 10.14 -11.09 9.78
N ARG A 411 10.20 -11.02 8.44
CA ARG A 411 10.37 -12.20 7.57
C ARG A 411 11.78 -12.79 7.68
N GLU A 412 12.80 -11.95 7.53
CA GLU A 412 14.20 -12.38 7.63
C GLU A 412 14.53 -12.87 9.05
N ALA A 413 13.97 -12.24 10.09
CA ALA A 413 14.10 -12.72 11.47
C ALA A 413 13.45 -14.09 11.74
N ARG A 414 12.48 -14.52 10.92
CA ARG A 414 11.84 -15.84 11.01
C ARG A 414 12.58 -16.90 10.18
N GLY A 415 13.60 -16.53 9.43
CA GLY A 415 14.27 -17.47 8.55
C GLY A 415 13.53 -17.73 7.23
N GLU A 416 12.53 -16.90 6.88
CA GLU A 416 11.78 -17.07 5.63
C GLU A 416 12.71 -16.95 4.40
N ILE A 417 12.39 -17.70 3.35
CA ILE A 417 13.22 -17.92 2.17
C ILE A 417 12.82 -16.93 1.07
N PRO A 418 13.74 -16.08 0.58
CA PRO A 418 13.47 -15.19 -0.54
C PRO A 418 13.32 -15.95 -1.85
N VAL A 419 12.31 -15.60 -2.65
CA VAL A 419 12.07 -16.14 -3.99
C VAL A 419 12.40 -15.09 -5.03
N LEU A 420 13.45 -15.34 -5.80
CA LEU A 420 13.92 -14.46 -6.88
C LEU A 420 13.39 -14.94 -8.22
N ILE A 421 12.94 -14.01 -9.07
CA ILE A 421 12.68 -14.33 -10.47
C ILE A 421 13.99 -14.54 -11.22
N LYS A 422 13.98 -15.48 -12.17
CA LYS A 422 15.05 -15.77 -13.11
C LYS A 422 14.52 -15.91 -14.53
N GLY A 423 15.33 -15.52 -15.51
CA GLY A 423 15.09 -15.84 -16.92
C GLY A 423 14.25 -14.82 -17.69
N THR A 424 14.12 -13.58 -17.21
CA THR A 424 13.44 -12.54 -18.00
C THR A 424 14.32 -12.12 -19.20
N PRO A 425 13.71 -11.81 -20.36
CA PRO A 425 14.45 -11.32 -21.52
C PRO A 425 15.26 -10.06 -21.20
N ARG A 426 16.47 -9.95 -21.78
CA ARG A 426 17.34 -8.78 -21.61
C ARG A 426 16.56 -7.50 -21.96
N HIS A 427 16.65 -6.50 -21.08
CA HIS A 427 15.99 -5.20 -21.19
C HIS A 427 14.45 -5.22 -21.19
N GLY A 428 13.79 -6.32 -20.80
CA GLY A 428 12.32 -6.36 -20.73
C GLY A 428 11.65 -6.06 -22.08
N SER A 429 12.30 -6.45 -23.19
CA SER A 429 11.82 -6.19 -24.55
C SER A 429 10.46 -6.81 -24.84
N ASP A 430 10.09 -7.84 -24.09
CA ASP A 430 8.74 -8.39 -24.08
C ASP A 430 7.90 -7.68 -23.00
N PRO A 431 6.83 -6.94 -23.39
CA PRO A 431 5.91 -6.30 -22.45
C PRO A 431 5.37 -7.24 -21.36
N ARG A 432 5.18 -8.54 -21.67
CA ARG A 432 4.68 -9.54 -20.71
C ARG A 432 5.61 -9.74 -19.52
N HIS A 433 6.92 -9.56 -19.75
CA HIS A 433 7.96 -9.78 -18.76
C HIS A 433 8.32 -8.52 -17.96
N ARG A 434 7.84 -7.34 -18.36
CA ARG A 434 8.30 -6.04 -17.84
C ARG A 434 8.27 -5.94 -16.31
N ALA A 435 7.15 -6.34 -15.70
CA ALA A 435 6.99 -6.32 -14.25
C ALA A 435 8.01 -7.23 -13.53
N LEU A 436 8.25 -8.42 -14.08
CA LEU A 436 9.19 -9.39 -13.53
C LEU A 436 10.64 -9.00 -13.78
N ALA A 437 10.95 -8.39 -14.92
CA ALA A 437 12.29 -7.94 -15.28
C ALA A 437 12.81 -6.88 -14.30
N ARG A 438 11.94 -6.01 -13.79
CA ARG A 438 12.29 -5.04 -12.73
C ARG A 438 12.71 -5.73 -11.42
N LEU A 439 12.02 -6.80 -11.03
CA LEU A 439 12.37 -7.60 -9.85
C LEU A 439 13.70 -8.33 -10.04
N GLU A 440 13.90 -8.96 -11.21
CA GLU A 440 15.15 -9.67 -11.51
C GLU A 440 16.34 -8.71 -11.57
N ALA A 441 16.20 -7.58 -12.26
CA ALA A 441 17.28 -6.58 -12.42
C ALA A 441 17.75 -5.99 -11.08
N THR A 442 16.85 -5.85 -10.11
CA THR A 442 17.17 -5.31 -8.78
C THR A 442 17.52 -6.40 -7.75
N GLY A 443 17.44 -7.68 -8.14
CA GLY A 443 17.55 -8.80 -7.19
C GLY A 443 16.50 -8.75 -6.08
N GLN A 444 15.38 -8.06 -6.29
CA GLN A 444 14.29 -7.97 -5.33
C GLN A 444 13.47 -9.27 -5.37
N PRO A 445 13.20 -9.89 -4.21
CA PRO A 445 12.29 -11.03 -4.14
C PRO A 445 10.88 -10.66 -4.59
N LEU A 446 10.29 -11.53 -5.40
CA LEU A 446 8.86 -11.49 -5.73
C LEU A 446 8.00 -11.89 -4.53
N ALA A 447 8.53 -12.77 -3.68
CA ALA A 447 7.86 -13.27 -2.48
C ALA A 447 8.89 -13.80 -1.47
N TYR A 448 8.43 -14.01 -0.25
CA TYR A 448 9.09 -14.85 0.75
C TYR A 448 8.23 -16.07 1.05
N VAL A 449 8.85 -17.21 1.36
CA VAL A 449 8.15 -18.46 1.70
C VAL A 449 8.72 -19.09 2.98
N ASP A 450 7.89 -19.79 3.73
CA ASP A 450 8.33 -20.63 4.86
C ASP A 450 8.84 -22.02 4.41
N ASP A 451 8.46 -22.46 3.20
CA ASP A 451 8.93 -23.68 2.54
C ASP A 451 9.25 -23.42 1.06
N ALA A 452 10.47 -23.72 0.63
CA ALA A 452 10.90 -23.51 -0.75
C ALA A 452 10.50 -24.65 -1.70
N GLU A 453 10.08 -25.80 -1.18
CA GLU A 453 9.87 -27.00 -1.99
C GLU A 453 8.85 -26.79 -3.13
N PRO A 454 7.69 -26.12 -2.92
CA PRO A 454 6.74 -25.90 -4.01
C PRO A 454 7.23 -24.94 -5.08
N VAL A 455 8.17 -24.06 -4.74
CA VAL A 455 8.85 -23.18 -5.70
C VAL A 455 9.82 -24.00 -6.52
N LEU A 456 10.71 -24.76 -5.88
CA LEU A 456 11.73 -25.56 -6.55
C LEU A 456 11.14 -26.68 -7.44
N ARG A 457 9.97 -27.21 -7.07
CA ARG A 457 9.28 -28.26 -7.84
C ARG A 457 8.26 -27.74 -8.86
N HIS A 458 8.14 -26.42 -9.02
CA HIS A 458 7.14 -25.81 -9.91
C HIS A 458 5.69 -26.27 -9.61
N THR A 459 5.34 -26.38 -8.32
CA THR A 459 4.00 -26.80 -7.86
C THR A 459 3.23 -25.74 -7.08
N LEU A 460 3.82 -24.54 -6.88
CA LEU A 460 3.15 -23.42 -6.19
C LEU A 460 1.76 -23.09 -6.75
N HIS A 461 1.57 -23.11 -8.08
CA HIS A 461 0.28 -22.83 -8.71
C HIS A 461 -0.83 -23.77 -8.19
N ARG A 462 -0.55 -25.07 -8.04
CA ARG A 462 -1.51 -26.07 -7.51
C ARG A 462 -1.93 -25.75 -6.08
N MET A 463 -1.01 -25.23 -5.27
CA MET A 463 -1.30 -24.82 -3.90
C MET A 463 -2.15 -23.54 -3.84
N LEU A 464 -2.07 -22.70 -4.87
CA LEU A 464 -2.85 -21.46 -4.99
C LEU A 464 -4.27 -21.68 -5.51
N GLU A 465 -4.56 -22.80 -6.19
CA GLU A 465 -5.92 -23.13 -6.65
C GLU A 465 -6.97 -23.12 -5.52
N ARG A 466 -6.51 -23.40 -4.29
CA ARG A 466 -7.34 -23.45 -3.08
C ARG A 466 -7.33 -22.14 -2.28
N THR A 467 -6.65 -21.11 -2.77
CA THR A 467 -6.49 -19.85 -2.04
C THR A 467 -7.67 -18.92 -2.34
N GLU A 468 -8.35 -18.48 -1.28
CA GLU A 468 -9.35 -17.42 -1.40
C GLU A 468 -8.66 -16.10 -1.73
N VAL A 469 -9.20 -15.40 -2.73
CA VAL A 469 -8.83 -14.01 -3.04
C VAL A 469 -9.59 -13.07 -2.13
#